data_AF-A0A4R0QWE2-F1
#
_entry.id   AF-A0A4R0QWE2-F1
#
_cell.length_a   1.000
_cell.length_b   1.000
_cell.length_c   1.000
_cell.angle_alpha   90.00
_cell.angle_beta   90.00
_cell.angle_gamma   90.00
#
_symmetry.space_group_name_H-M   'P 1'
#
loop_
_entity.id
_entity.type
_entity.pdbx_description
1 polymer ?
#
loop_
_entity_poly.entity_id
_entity_poly.type
_entity_poly.pdbx_seq_one_letter_code
_entity_poly.pdbx_strand_id
1 'polypeptide(L)'
;PYNFNDWFMKQMITKLLFNVDEYQLKELHEIFERGYSVFDSLALDSMLPVNLSAEFEVKAILGIYKPSIDVPNPRSFYDVLQSIIDTAGALNEKRMLVLLHITKYCTKEQLDYLARDILRQELQVLSLEWTDHLFRFEDGRSWYVDEDFVQFP
;
A
#
# COMPACT_ATOMS: atom_id res chain seq x y z
N PRO A 1 -16.13 6.04 -0.59
CA PRO A 1 -15.22 5.16 0.17
C PRO A 1 -13.80 5.24 -0.40
N TYR A 2 -12.80 5.42 0.46
CA TYR A 2 -11.39 5.44 0.06
C TYR A 2 -10.95 4.03 -0.33
N ASN A 3 -10.44 3.82 -1.55
CA ASN A 3 -10.10 2.49 -2.04
C ASN A 3 -8.60 2.21 -1.91
N PHE A 4 -8.20 1.69 -0.75
CA PHE A 4 -6.81 1.37 -0.44
C PHE A 4 -6.26 0.25 -1.34
N ASN A 5 -7.10 -0.67 -1.80
CA ASN A 5 -6.67 -1.71 -2.75
C ASN A 5 -6.22 -1.06 -4.06
N ASP A 6 -7.00 -0.13 -4.62
CA ASP A 6 -6.61 0.53 -5.88
C ASP A 6 -5.27 1.27 -5.75
N TRP A 7 -4.99 1.82 -4.58
CA TRP A 7 -3.78 2.60 -4.35
C TRP A 7 -2.55 1.74 -4.06
N PHE A 8 -2.69 0.69 -3.25
CA PHE A 8 -1.55 0.03 -2.60
C PHE A 8 -1.43 -1.49 -2.87
N MET A 9 -2.40 -2.09 -3.57
CA MET A 9 -2.42 -3.54 -3.75
C MET A 9 -1.15 -4.07 -4.42
N LYS A 10 -0.62 -3.35 -5.41
CA LYS A 10 0.62 -3.73 -6.10
C LYS A 10 1.80 -3.79 -5.13
N GLN A 11 1.97 -2.75 -4.31
CA GLN A 11 3.04 -2.65 -3.32
C GLN A 11 2.92 -3.75 -2.26
N MET A 12 1.70 -4.05 -1.81
CA MET A 12 1.45 -5.13 -0.87
C MET A 12 1.84 -6.48 -1.44
N ILE A 13 1.43 -6.81 -2.68
CA ILE A 13 1.85 -8.06 -3.33
C ILE A 13 3.37 -8.12 -3.45
N THR A 14 4.00 -7.05 -3.92
CA THR A 14 5.46 -7.01 -4.05
C THR A 14 6.17 -7.23 -2.71
N LYS A 15 5.68 -6.59 -1.63
CA LYS A 15 6.27 -6.71 -0.31
C LYS A 15 6.06 -8.10 0.30
N LEU A 16 4.88 -8.70 0.12
CA LEU A 16 4.62 -10.08 0.53
C LEU A 16 5.55 -11.05 -0.18
N LEU A 17 5.70 -10.95 -1.50
CA LEU A 17 6.59 -11.81 -2.28
C LEU A 17 8.06 -11.62 -1.92
N PHE A 18 8.49 -10.40 -1.62
CA PHE A 18 9.87 -10.11 -1.19
C PHE A 18 10.20 -10.71 0.19
N ASN A 19 9.21 -10.82 1.07
CA ASN A 19 9.38 -11.31 2.42
C ASN A 19 9.25 -12.83 2.56
N VAL A 20 8.99 -13.57 1.47
CA VAL A 20 8.99 -15.03 1.51
C VAL A 20 10.42 -15.53 1.56
N ASP A 21 10.79 -16.20 2.66
CA ASP A 21 12.13 -16.77 2.82
C ASP A 21 12.28 -18.15 2.14
N GLU A 22 13.50 -18.67 2.07
CA GLU A 22 13.80 -19.96 1.43
C GLU A 22 13.06 -21.14 2.07
N TYR A 23 12.85 -21.09 3.39
CA TYR A 23 12.14 -22.16 4.10
C TYR A 23 10.65 -22.16 3.71
N GLN A 24 10.03 -20.99 3.70
CA GLN A 24 8.64 -20.80 3.27
C GLN A 24 8.46 -21.14 1.78
N LEU A 25 9.40 -20.77 0.92
CA LEU A 25 9.38 -21.15 -0.50
C LEU A 25 9.40 -22.66 -0.68
N LYS A 26 10.26 -23.36 0.08
CA LYS A 26 10.33 -24.82 0.05
C LYS A 26 9.02 -25.45 0.52
N GLU A 27 8.45 -24.96 1.61
CA GLU A 27 7.17 -25.45 2.14
C GLU A 27 6.03 -25.27 1.11
N LEU A 28 5.94 -24.09 0.48
CA LEU A 28 4.96 -23.81 -0.57
C LEU A 28 5.16 -24.72 -1.79
N HIS A 29 6.40 -24.98 -2.18
CA HIS A 29 6.71 -25.88 -3.29
C HIS A 29 6.29 -27.32 -2.98
N GLU A 30 6.57 -27.83 -1.78
CA GLU A 30 6.13 -29.18 -1.38
C GLU A 30 4.61 -29.31 -1.36
N ILE A 31 3.88 -28.28 -0.92
CA ILE A 31 2.41 -28.24 -0.97
C ILE A 31 1.92 -28.23 -2.42
N PHE A 32 2.55 -27.43 -3.28
CA PHE A 32 2.23 -27.37 -4.71
C PHE A 32 2.39 -28.72 -5.39
N GLU A 33 3.52 -29.41 -5.20
CA GLU A 33 3.79 -30.73 -5.77
C GLU A 33 2.77 -31.79 -5.33
N ARG A 34 2.38 -31.76 -4.05
CA ARG A 34 1.33 -32.64 -3.54
C ARG A 34 -0.02 -32.35 -4.18
N GLY A 35 -0.37 -31.07 -4.35
CA GLY A 35 -1.60 -30.66 -5.03
C GLY A 35 -1.61 -31.09 -6.50
N TYR A 36 -0.52 -30.84 -7.23
CA TYR A 36 -0.35 -31.26 -8.62
C TYR A 36 -0.55 -32.77 -8.77
N SER A 37 0.11 -33.57 -7.90
CA SER A 37 0.03 -35.03 -7.95
C SER A 37 -1.40 -35.56 -7.84
N VAL A 38 -2.26 -34.92 -7.05
CA VAL A 38 -3.69 -35.29 -6.92
C VAL A 38 -4.46 -35.05 -8.21
N PHE A 39 -4.21 -33.93 -8.89
CA PHE A 39 -4.89 -33.63 -10.15
C PHE A 39 -4.36 -34.47 -11.30
N ASP A 40 -3.06 -34.74 -11.34
CA ASP A 40 -2.42 -35.59 -12.34
C ASP A 40 -2.92 -37.03 -12.23
N SER A 41 -2.97 -37.59 -11.02
CA SER A 41 -3.54 -38.93 -10.81
C SER A 41 -5.01 -39.00 -11.24
N LEU A 42 -5.80 -37.98 -10.91
CA LEU A 42 -7.21 -37.91 -11.31
C LEU A 42 -7.38 -37.86 -12.84
N ALA A 43 -6.55 -37.07 -13.53
CA ALA A 43 -6.57 -36.96 -14.98
C ALA A 43 -6.23 -38.30 -15.64
N LEU A 44 -5.22 -39.00 -15.11
CA LEU A 44 -4.79 -40.30 -15.60
C LEU A 44 -5.85 -41.39 -15.35
N ASP A 45 -6.37 -41.48 -14.13
CA ASP A 45 -7.38 -42.46 -13.74
C ASP A 45 -8.69 -42.29 -14.52
N SER A 46 -9.02 -41.04 -14.84
CA SER A 46 -10.23 -40.69 -15.60
C SER A 46 -10.00 -40.65 -17.13
N MET A 47 -8.78 -40.99 -17.60
CA MET A 47 -8.37 -40.89 -19.01
C MET A 47 -8.71 -39.54 -19.65
N LEU A 48 -8.61 -38.45 -18.89
CA LEU A 48 -8.94 -37.12 -19.37
C LEU A 48 -7.82 -36.63 -20.31
N PRO A 49 -8.14 -36.09 -21.50
CA PRO A 49 -7.16 -35.54 -22.42
C PRO A 49 -6.74 -34.12 -21.99
N VAL A 50 -6.31 -33.97 -20.73
CA VAL A 50 -5.88 -32.70 -20.15
C VAL A 50 -4.37 -32.72 -19.92
N ASN A 51 -3.73 -31.58 -20.15
CA ASN A 51 -2.33 -31.38 -19.82
C ASN A 51 -2.27 -30.40 -18.64
N LEU A 52 -1.67 -30.83 -17.53
CA LEU A 52 -1.49 -30.00 -16.36
C LEU A 52 -0.11 -29.34 -16.41
N SER A 53 -0.04 -28.04 -16.13
CA SER A 53 1.24 -27.35 -15.98
C SER A 53 1.78 -27.57 -14.57
N ALA A 54 3.03 -28.03 -14.47
CA ALA A 54 3.75 -28.17 -13.20
C ALA A 54 4.56 -26.91 -12.86
N GLU A 55 4.20 -25.74 -13.39
CA GLU A 55 4.93 -24.50 -13.16
C GLU A 55 4.61 -23.92 -11.76
N PHE A 56 5.63 -23.89 -10.90
CA PHE A 56 5.51 -23.34 -9.55
C PHE A 56 5.62 -21.81 -9.57
N GLU A 57 4.50 -21.13 -9.37
CA GLU A 57 4.42 -19.68 -9.27
C GLU A 57 3.84 -19.22 -7.92
N VAL A 58 4.69 -18.70 -7.04
CA VAL A 58 4.29 -18.19 -5.71
C VAL A 58 3.20 -17.11 -5.82
N LYS A 59 3.29 -16.24 -6.83
CA LYS A 59 2.29 -15.19 -7.07
C LYS A 59 0.93 -15.79 -7.45
N ALA A 60 0.89 -16.88 -8.21
CA ALA A 60 -0.35 -17.55 -8.56
C ALA A 60 -0.99 -18.19 -7.32
N ILE A 61 -0.18 -18.83 -6.47
CA ILE A 61 -0.63 -19.40 -5.18
C ILE A 61 -1.20 -18.29 -4.28
N LEU A 62 -0.49 -17.16 -4.15
CA LEU A 62 -0.99 -16.01 -3.39
C LEU A 62 -2.33 -15.50 -3.93
N GLY A 63 -2.51 -15.52 -5.25
CA GLY A 63 -3.75 -15.12 -5.92
C GLY A 63 -4.98 -15.96 -5.52
N ILE A 64 -4.80 -17.22 -5.13
CA ILE A 64 -5.89 -18.09 -4.66
C ILE A 64 -6.55 -17.52 -3.40
N TYR A 65 -5.75 -16.93 -2.52
CA TYR A 65 -6.20 -16.37 -1.25
C TYR A 65 -6.81 -14.97 -1.37
N LYS A 66 -6.74 -14.34 -2.56
CA LYS A 66 -7.32 -13.02 -2.86
C LYS A 66 -7.02 -11.99 -1.77
N PRO A 67 -5.73 -11.71 -1.47
CA PRO A 67 -5.38 -10.81 -0.40
C PRO A 67 -5.93 -9.41 -0.66
N SER A 68 -6.18 -8.67 0.42
CA SER A 68 -6.66 -7.28 0.38
C SER A 68 -5.94 -6.46 1.44
N ILE A 69 -5.85 -5.15 1.21
CA ILE A 69 -5.36 -4.22 2.22
C ILE A 69 -6.39 -4.18 3.36
N ASP A 70 -5.95 -4.59 4.55
CA ASP A 70 -6.72 -4.43 5.77
C ASP A 70 -6.45 -3.04 6.34
N VAL A 71 -7.52 -2.27 6.55
CA VAL A 71 -7.45 -0.90 7.03
C VAL A 71 -8.42 -0.75 8.19
N PRO A 72 -7.99 -0.15 9.32
CA PRO A 72 -8.88 0.15 10.43
C PRO A 72 -10.10 0.95 9.96
N ASN A 73 -11.28 0.67 10.51
CA ASN A 73 -12.49 1.42 10.16
C ASN A 73 -12.40 2.86 10.71
N PRO A 74 -12.11 3.87 9.87
CA PRO A 74 -11.79 5.21 10.34
C PRO A 74 -13.06 5.93 10.79
N ARG A 75 -13.00 6.65 11.92
CA ARG A 75 -14.13 7.38 12.49
C ARG A 75 -14.12 8.87 12.12
N SER A 76 -12.99 9.37 11.66
CA SER A 76 -12.79 10.76 11.24
C SER A 76 -12.01 10.85 9.92
N PHE A 77 -12.02 12.02 9.27
CA PHE A 77 -11.18 12.26 8.09
C PHE A 77 -9.69 12.17 8.42
N TYR A 78 -9.30 12.63 9.60
CA TYR A 78 -7.92 12.48 10.09
C TYR A 78 -7.53 11.00 10.20
N ASP A 79 -8.41 10.13 10.71
CA ASP A 79 -8.14 8.69 10.82
C ASP A 79 -7.90 8.06 9.44
N VAL A 80 -8.60 8.54 8.41
CA VAL A 80 -8.38 8.12 7.02
C VAL A 80 -6.98 8.53 6.56
N LEU A 81 -6.58 9.79 6.78
CA LEU A 81 -5.25 10.27 6.40
C LEU A 81 -4.16 9.48 7.12
N GLN A 82 -4.32 9.27 8.42
CA GLN A 82 -3.39 8.46 9.20
C GLN A 82 -3.29 7.04 8.64
N SER A 83 -4.43 6.42 8.32
CA SER A 83 -4.46 5.09 7.69
C SER A 83 -3.73 5.05 6.34
N ILE A 84 -3.83 6.11 5.53
CA ILE A 84 -3.10 6.24 4.25
C ILE A 84 -1.59 6.31 4.51
N ILE A 85 -1.15 7.16 5.44
CA ILE A 85 0.25 7.33 5.79
C ILE A 85 0.82 6.03 6.36
N ASP A 86 0.15 5.41 7.34
CA ASP A 86 0.57 4.16 7.96
C ASP A 86 0.64 3.02 6.95
N THR A 87 -0.35 2.90 6.06
CA THR A 87 -0.33 1.89 4.99
C THR A 87 0.82 2.14 4.03
N ALA A 88 1.03 3.40 3.61
CA ALA A 88 2.09 3.76 2.69
C ALA A 88 3.48 3.46 3.28
N GLY A 89 3.74 3.81 4.53
CA GLY A 89 5.03 3.52 5.17
C GLY A 89 5.20 2.04 5.49
N ALA A 90 4.13 1.35 5.95
CA ALA A 90 4.15 -0.10 6.14
C ALA A 90 4.43 -0.84 4.83
N LEU A 91 4.09 -0.28 3.67
CA LEU A 91 4.39 -0.84 2.35
C LEU A 91 5.65 -0.27 1.70
N ASN A 92 6.36 0.64 2.38
CA ASN A 92 7.54 1.32 1.88
C ASN A 92 7.29 2.01 0.52
N GLU A 93 6.16 2.72 0.42
CA GLU A 93 5.75 3.43 -0.79
C GLU A 93 6.82 4.42 -1.25
N LYS A 94 7.16 4.36 -2.53
CA LYS A 94 8.20 5.21 -3.14
C LYS A 94 7.62 6.33 -3.99
N ARG A 95 6.35 6.23 -4.36
CA ARG A 95 5.64 7.32 -5.05
C ARG A 95 5.35 8.45 -4.08
N MET A 96 5.37 9.67 -4.59
CA MET A 96 4.91 10.83 -3.85
C MET A 96 3.40 10.73 -3.61
N LEU A 97 2.99 10.91 -2.36
CA LEU A 97 1.59 11.08 -2.00
C LEU A 97 1.23 12.56 -2.12
N VAL A 98 0.13 12.85 -2.81
CA VAL A 98 -0.39 14.23 -2.93
C VAL A 98 -1.66 14.33 -2.12
N LEU A 99 -1.66 15.22 -1.14
CA LEU A 99 -2.79 15.51 -0.26
C LEU A 99 -3.36 16.88 -0.65
N LEU A 100 -4.69 16.97 -0.78
CA LEU A 100 -5.35 18.19 -1.21
C LEU A 100 -6.27 18.72 -0.12
N HIS A 101 -6.09 19.99 0.25
CA HIS A 101 -6.97 20.73 1.14
C HIS A 101 -7.18 20.10 2.52
N ILE A 102 -6.17 19.43 3.07
CA ILE A 102 -6.32 18.68 4.33
C ILE A 102 -6.45 19.60 5.53
N THR A 103 -5.97 20.85 5.41
CA THR A 103 -6.12 21.87 6.47
C THR A 103 -7.57 22.22 6.78
N LYS A 104 -8.50 21.98 5.85
CA LYS A 104 -9.94 22.21 6.04
C LYS A 104 -10.61 21.17 6.92
N TYR A 105 -9.97 20.01 7.11
CA TYR A 105 -10.58 18.84 7.76
C TYR A 105 -9.81 18.35 8.98
N CYS A 106 -8.63 18.93 9.23
CA CYS A 106 -7.75 18.55 10.32
C CYS A 106 -7.40 19.77 11.17
N THR A 107 -7.27 19.56 12.48
CA THR A 107 -6.73 20.57 13.38
C THR A 107 -5.23 20.73 13.16
N LYS A 108 -4.67 21.87 13.59
CA LYS A 108 -3.22 22.08 13.54
C LYS A 108 -2.44 20.96 14.23
N GLU A 109 -2.87 20.57 15.43
CA GLU A 109 -2.25 19.48 16.20
C GLU A 109 -2.24 18.17 15.40
N GLN A 110 -3.35 17.82 14.76
CA GLN A 110 -3.45 16.62 13.91
C GLN A 110 -2.48 16.67 12.73
N LEU A 111 -2.33 17.83 12.09
CA LEU A 111 -1.39 17.99 10.98
C LEU A 111 0.07 17.93 11.44
N ASP A 112 0.38 18.48 12.62
CA ASP A 112 1.72 18.40 13.21
C ASP A 112 2.07 16.94 13.55
N TYR A 113 1.12 16.16 14.08
CA TYR A 113 1.31 14.72 14.28
C TYR A 113 1.53 13.98 12.95
N LEU A 114 0.70 14.26 11.94
CA LEU A 114 0.82 13.64 10.63
C LEU A 114 2.18 13.94 9.98
N ALA A 115 2.66 15.18 10.08
CA ALA A 115 3.96 15.59 9.55
C ALA A 115 5.11 14.81 10.20
N ARG A 116 5.10 14.65 11.53
CA ARG A 116 6.11 13.86 12.25
C ARG A 116 6.09 12.38 11.84
N ASP A 117 4.92 11.80 11.64
CA ASP A 117 4.81 10.41 11.18
C ASP A 117 5.28 10.22 9.74
N ILE A 118 4.96 11.15 8.85
CA ILE A 118 5.45 11.15 7.46
C ILE A 118 6.98 11.14 7.44
N LEU A 119 7.62 11.98 8.25
CA LEU A 119 9.09 12.05 8.35
C LEU A 119 9.68 10.78 8.94
N ARG A 120 9.09 10.25 10.02
CA ARG A 120 9.52 9.01 10.67
C ARG A 120 9.47 7.81 9.72
N GLN A 121 8.48 7.79 8.83
CA GLN A 121 8.28 6.73 7.84
C GLN A 121 9.04 7.00 6.52
N GLU A 122 9.80 8.11 6.44
CA GLU A 122 10.56 8.54 5.26
C GLU A 122 9.71 8.67 3.98
N LEU A 123 8.45 9.08 4.13
CA LEU A 123 7.50 9.20 3.03
C LEU A 123 7.67 10.54 2.30
N GLN A 124 7.48 10.50 0.98
CA GLN A 124 7.41 11.70 0.16
C GLN A 124 5.96 12.17 0.07
N VAL A 125 5.65 13.29 0.71
CA VAL A 125 4.29 13.85 0.73
C VAL A 125 4.32 15.31 0.30
N LEU A 126 3.39 15.66 -0.59
CA LEU A 126 3.10 17.03 -1.01
C LEU A 126 1.69 17.39 -0.57
N SER A 127 1.55 18.35 0.34
CA SER A 127 0.26 18.93 0.70
C SER A 127 0.01 20.19 -0.13
N LEU A 128 -1.08 20.22 -0.88
CA LEU A 128 -1.50 21.38 -1.66
C LEU A 128 -2.73 22.00 -1.02
N GLU A 129 -2.58 23.23 -0.55
CA GLU A 129 -3.59 23.99 0.16
C GLU A 129 -3.99 25.22 -0.66
N TRP A 130 -5.29 25.52 -0.68
CA TRP A 130 -5.77 26.81 -1.17
C TRP A 130 -6.10 27.65 0.05
N THR A 131 -5.25 28.65 0.28
CA THR A 131 -5.22 29.47 1.50
C THR A 131 -4.69 30.86 1.14
N ASP A 132 -5.08 31.86 1.91
CA ASP A 132 -4.60 33.25 1.85
C ASP A 132 -3.39 33.51 2.75
N HIS A 133 -2.94 32.49 3.49
CA HIS A 133 -1.81 32.57 4.38
C HIS A 133 -0.96 31.29 4.38
N LEU A 134 0.33 31.44 4.64
CA LEU A 134 1.27 30.33 4.75
C LEU A 134 1.01 29.51 6.02
N PHE A 135 0.72 28.22 5.85
CA PHE A 135 0.80 27.25 6.94
C PHE A 135 2.26 26.86 7.17
N ARG A 136 2.72 26.98 8.42
CA ARG A 136 4.06 26.53 8.83
C ARG A 136 3.94 25.31 9.74
N PHE A 137 4.56 24.22 9.30
CA PHE A 137 4.74 23.00 10.09
C PHE A 137 6.16 22.99 10.66
N GLU A 138 6.35 22.54 11.90
CA GLU A 138 7.65 22.61 12.60
C GLU A 138 8.78 21.89 11.84
N ASP A 139 8.48 20.74 11.24
CA ASP A 139 9.49 19.85 10.64
C ASP A 139 9.39 19.75 9.11
N GLY A 140 8.59 20.62 8.47
CA GLY A 140 8.30 20.58 7.04
C GLY A 140 8.88 21.75 6.25
N ARG A 141 9.00 21.59 4.93
CA ARG A 141 9.21 22.71 4.00
C ARG A 141 7.85 23.20 3.51
N SER A 142 7.60 24.49 3.69
CA SER A 142 6.34 25.13 3.30
C SER A 142 6.66 26.23 2.30
N TRP A 143 5.82 26.38 1.27
CA TRP A 143 5.96 27.44 0.28
C TRP A 143 4.59 28.07 0.07
N TYR A 144 4.57 29.38 -0.13
CA TYR A 144 3.36 30.13 -0.46
C TYR A 144 3.56 30.80 -1.82
N VAL A 145 2.54 30.65 -2.68
CA VAL A 145 2.45 31.34 -3.96
C VAL A 145 1.27 32.30 -3.84
N ASP A 146 1.53 33.59 -3.94
CA ASP A 146 0.49 34.62 -3.85
C ASP A 146 -0.25 34.82 -5.20
N GLU A 147 -1.19 35.77 -5.21
CA GLU A 147 -2.01 36.10 -6.39
C GLU A 147 -1.16 36.61 -7.58
N ASP A 148 0.02 37.14 -7.31
CA ASP A 148 0.97 37.66 -8.31
C ASP A 148 1.96 36.58 -8.78
N PHE A 149 1.75 35.31 -8.40
CA PHE A 149 2.63 34.17 -8.68
C PHE A 149 4.06 34.33 -8.11
N VAL A 150 4.21 35.14 -7.07
CA VAL A 150 5.48 35.31 -6.35
C VAL A 150 5.58 34.23 -5.27
N GLN A 151 6.69 33.49 -5.28
CA GLN A 151 6.96 32.44 -4.30
C GLN A 151 7.71 33.01 -3.08
N PHE A 152 7.20 32.72 -1.89
CA PHE A 152 7.86 33.05 -0.63
C PHE A 152 8.32 31.78 0.11
N PRO A 153 9.55 31.76 0.68
CA PRO A 153 10.03 30.69 1.54
C PRO A 153 9.46 30.74 2.96
#